data_AF-A0A8H3AQ45-F1
#
_entry.id   AF-A0A8H3AQ45-F1
#
_cell.length_a   1.000
_cell.length_b   1.000
_cell.length_c   1.000
_cell.angle_alpha   90.00
_cell.angle_beta   90.00
_cell.angle_gamma   90.00
#
_symmetry.space_group_name_H-M   'P 1'
#
loop_
_entity.id
_entity.type
_entity.pdbx_description
1 polymer ?
#
loop_
_entity_poly.entity_id
_entity_poly.type
_entity_poly.pdbx_seq_one_letter_code
_entity_poly.pdbx_strand_id
1 'polypeptide(L)'
;MQRRKSQISVEIPHAPLSKRDDNKTPVPVPADRKMPKGRPSLMMSVEIPVKGSSSSKSKKKVQDQNVEPTPDAENRTLKRKRSASDPTNNGVVETKKRGPERGHSGKKSSVRDKPIEKAITLPQPKWIPIPTDISYDETMHRMQLREFLARFQPLMKLSQIHLDTLSRMSAPMRRYIPKATLKAVLLALVDLLSADAAPKIRQGCQATLQYIRNAKGDLATTWDALSEFRQTCYSDMPNPDYPPTNDITADDESEDSGEEQVRVTRRASRLARAAQPSPPPKDNSLDYQLVCGGQFLSILVFLAELALQTPSVRADIDVGLRNLSIAAQKTYTTKLAEEKSRWSDQRQNFTTMLAALQSTRSKEVEAANAQGTHARGSSTTAKIKELKSKRKIAESDHQRIVRKLSITYNLELRACAGRGSYLGSDPSGRQYFALSLAPRSAHSDNRWEYWSTFVSCWGAKADGMQPCWYGFDNPSELRLLAGILEHSMEQGSTPAKEKDSLTKSLLIYADFLDDRIKN
;
A
#
# COMPACT_ATOMS: atom_id res chain seq x y z
N MET A 1 46.58 14.28 -28.79
CA MET A 1 45.11 14.17 -28.80
C MET A 1 44.55 14.72 -27.48
N GLN A 2 44.06 15.97 -27.49
CA GLN A 2 43.45 16.60 -26.31
C GLN A 2 42.01 16.10 -26.15
N ARG A 3 41.72 15.38 -25.05
CA ARG A 3 40.35 15.03 -24.67
C ARG A 3 39.67 16.24 -24.04
N ARG A 4 38.72 16.84 -24.76
CA ARG A 4 37.80 17.85 -24.22
C ARG A 4 36.92 17.20 -23.15
N LYS A 5 36.94 17.74 -21.94
CA LYS A 5 35.98 17.42 -20.88
C LYS A 5 34.75 18.31 -21.11
N SER A 6 33.60 17.71 -21.41
CA SER A 6 32.32 18.40 -21.44
C SER A 6 31.79 18.51 -20.00
N GLN A 7 31.60 19.75 -19.56
CA GLN A 7 30.99 20.09 -18.29
C GLN A 7 29.51 20.37 -18.57
N ILE A 8 28.61 19.58 -18.00
CA ILE A 8 27.16 19.79 -18.10
C ILE A 8 26.72 20.51 -16.82
N SER A 9 26.37 21.78 -16.95
CA SER A 9 25.76 22.58 -15.89
C SER A 9 24.26 22.36 -15.92
N VAL A 10 23.68 21.84 -14.84
CA VAL A 10 22.22 21.77 -14.66
C VAL A 10 21.82 22.88 -13.69
N GLU A 11 21.19 23.92 -14.24
CA GLU A 11 20.66 25.05 -13.49
C GLU A 11 19.28 24.68 -12.94
N ILE A 12 19.13 24.64 -11.62
CA ILE A 12 17.86 24.36 -10.95
C ILE A 12 17.16 25.70 -10.71
N PRO A 13 15.97 25.94 -11.27
CA PRO A 13 15.25 27.19 -11.04
C PRO A 13 14.76 27.26 -9.60
N HIS A 14 15.24 28.25 -8.85
CA HIS A 14 14.67 28.64 -7.56
C HIS A 14 13.33 29.35 -7.78
N ALA A 15 12.24 28.74 -7.35
CA ALA A 15 10.95 29.40 -7.23
C ALA A 15 10.97 30.38 -6.04
N PRO A 16 10.48 31.62 -6.20
CA PRO A 16 10.49 32.61 -5.12
C PRO A 16 9.41 32.29 -4.07
N LEU A 17 9.84 32.26 -2.81
CA LEU A 17 8.96 32.19 -1.65
C LEU A 17 8.10 33.47 -1.58
N SER A 18 6.78 33.29 -1.72
CA SER A 18 5.76 34.32 -1.51
C SER A 18 5.88 34.87 -0.09
N LYS A 19 6.15 36.17 0.01
CA LYS A 19 6.16 36.92 1.27
C LYS A 19 4.72 37.07 1.77
N ARG A 20 4.51 36.73 3.04
CA ARG A 20 3.28 36.98 3.79
C ARG A 20 3.38 38.41 4.34
N ASP A 21 2.40 39.23 4.02
CA ASP A 21 2.25 40.59 4.55
C ASP A 21 1.82 40.52 6.02
N ASP A 22 2.68 41.02 6.92
CA ASP A 22 2.30 41.40 8.28
C ASP A 22 2.45 42.92 8.41
N ASN A 23 1.30 43.60 8.46
CA ASN A 23 1.20 45.01 8.81
C ASN A 23 1.57 45.23 10.29
N LYS A 24 2.73 45.85 10.54
CA LYS A 24 3.01 46.59 11.79
C LYS A 24 3.67 47.93 11.49
N THR A 25 3.12 48.95 12.14
CA THR A 25 3.46 50.39 12.12
C THR A 25 4.91 50.71 12.54
N PRO A 26 5.48 51.85 12.08
CA PRO A 26 6.89 52.18 12.22
C PRO A 26 7.22 52.93 13.52
N VAL A 27 8.40 52.66 14.08
CA VAL A 27 9.06 53.46 15.12
C VAL A 27 10.51 53.72 14.67
N PRO A 28 11.10 54.91 14.91
CA PRO A 28 12.24 55.38 14.15
C PRO A 28 13.61 54.91 14.67
N VAL A 29 14.55 54.88 13.72
CA VAL A 29 15.97 54.53 13.77
C VAL A 29 16.77 55.46 14.70
N PRO A 30 17.87 54.96 15.28
CA PRO A 30 19.14 55.67 15.13
C PRO A 30 20.28 54.78 14.59
N ALA A 31 21.25 55.49 14.01
CA ALA A 31 22.25 55.06 13.05
C ALA A 31 23.42 54.22 13.59
N ASP A 32 24.25 53.82 12.62
CA ASP A 32 25.64 53.34 12.69
C ASP A 32 25.90 51.88 13.06
N ARG A 33 26.33 51.09 12.05
CA ARG A 33 27.72 50.59 11.98
C ARG A 33 28.03 49.76 10.71
N LYS A 34 29.04 50.28 10.00
CA LYS A 34 30.10 49.67 9.17
C LYS A 34 30.03 48.16 8.83
N MET A 35 30.07 47.88 7.52
CA MET A 35 30.36 46.57 6.91
C MET A 35 31.75 46.03 7.27
N PRO A 36 31.91 44.69 7.31
CA PRO A 36 33.14 44.05 6.87
C PRO A 36 32.94 43.22 5.59
N LYS A 37 33.93 43.38 4.72
CA LYS A 37 34.18 42.69 3.46
C LYS A 37 34.48 41.20 3.65
N GLY A 38 34.06 40.40 2.66
CA GLY A 38 34.82 39.29 2.12
C GLY A 38 34.81 37.97 2.91
N ARG A 39 34.03 37.00 2.43
CA ARG A 39 34.32 35.57 2.66
C ARG A 39 34.66 34.90 1.33
N PRO A 40 35.78 34.15 1.24
CA PRO A 40 36.11 33.36 0.07
C PRO A 40 35.23 32.09 0.01
N SER A 41 34.77 31.79 -1.20
CA SER A 41 34.09 30.54 -1.54
C SER A 41 35.09 29.38 -1.51
N LEU A 42 35.00 28.53 -0.49
CA LEU A 42 35.75 27.28 -0.38
C LEU A 42 35.08 26.23 -1.26
N MET A 43 35.61 26.02 -2.48
CA MET A 43 35.32 24.82 -3.26
C MET A 43 36.10 23.65 -2.62
N MET A 44 35.40 22.76 -1.91
CA MET A 44 35.96 21.46 -1.55
C MET A 44 35.77 20.49 -2.72
N SER A 45 36.87 20.22 -3.44
CA SER A 45 36.98 19.06 -4.32
C SER A 45 37.19 17.81 -3.47
N VAL A 46 36.22 16.90 -3.47
CA VAL A 46 36.36 15.57 -2.85
C VAL A 46 36.86 14.61 -3.94
N GLU A 47 38.15 14.27 -3.89
CA GLU A 47 38.72 13.14 -4.63
C GLU A 47 38.35 11.84 -3.91
N ILE A 48 37.63 10.95 -4.60
CA ILE A 48 37.31 9.60 -4.11
C ILE A 48 38.41 8.65 -4.62
N PRO A 49 39.26 8.06 -3.75
CA PRO A 49 40.20 7.03 -4.17
C PRO A 49 39.45 5.71 -4.42
N VAL A 50 39.42 5.29 -5.68
CA VAL A 50 39.02 3.92 -6.06
C VAL A 50 40.18 2.99 -5.69
N LYS A 51 40.13 2.40 -4.48
CA LYS A 51 40.98 1.26 -4.13
C LYS A 51 40.41 0.00 -4.78
N GLY A 52 41.14 -0.52 -5.76
CA GLY A 52 40.89 -1.83 -6.35
C GLY A 52 41.08 -2.94 -5.33
N SER A 53 40.05 -3.76 -5.15
CA SER A 53 40.13 -5.01 -4.39
C SER A 53 40.55 -6.14 -5.33
N SER A 54 41.77 -6.62 -5.10
CA SER A 54 42.41 -7.77 -5.70
C SER A 54 41.59 -9.07 -5.51
N SER A 55 41.47 -9.85 -6.57
CA SER A 55 40.89 -11.19 -6.54
C SER A 55 41.79 -12.16 -5.77
N SER A 56 41.27 -12.80 -4.73
CA SER A 56 41.87 -13.99 -4.12
C SER A 56 41.22 -15.25 -4.69
N LYS A 57 42.07 -16.05 -5.35
CA LYS A 57 41.78 -17.39 -5.87
C LYS A 57 41.46 -18.34 -4.70
N SER A 58 40.28 -18.95 -4.70
CA SER A 58 40.01 -20.17 -3.91
C SER A 58 39.83 -21.35 -4.86
N LYS A 59 40.82 -22.26 -4.86
CA LYS A 59 40.78 -23.59 -5.47
C LYS A 59 39.60 -24.38 -4.87
N LYS A 60 38.64 -24.79 -5.69
CA LYS A 60 37.73 -25.91 -5.36
C LYS A 60 38.11 -27.12 -6.21
N LYS A 61 38.42 -28.19 -5.49
CA LYS A 61 38.85 -29.51 -5.92
C LYS A 61 37.65 -30.22 -6.56
N VAL A 62 37.86 -30.68 -7.79
CA VAL A 62 36.99 -31.60 -8.52
C VAL A 62 37.10 -32.97 -7.85
N GLN A 63 35.96 -33.60 -7.54
CA GLN A 63 35.88 -35.02 -7.24
C GLN A 63 34.70 -35.59 -8.02
N ASP A 64 35.04 -36.37 -9.04
CA ASP A 64 34.15 -37.16 -9.86
C ASP A 64 33.46 -38.24 -9.02
N GLN A 65 32.15 -38.36 -9.14
CA GLN A 65 31.45 -39.64 -9.00
C GLN A 65 30.37 -39.75 -10.09
N ASN A 66 30.69 -40.58 -11.07
CA ASN A 66 29.80 -41.25 -12.00
C ASN A 66 28.78 -42.08 -11.22
N VAL A 67 27.48 -41.84 -11.44
CA VAL A 67 26.44 -42.88 -11.38
C VAL A 67 25.46 -42.64 -12.52
N GLU A 68 25.37 -43.65 -13.36
CA GLU A 68 24.53 -43.84 -14.55
C GLU A 68 23.03 -43.97 -14.17
N PRO A 69 22.09 -43.42 -14.96
CA PRO A 69 20.70 -43.88 -14.91
C PRO A 69 20.24 -44.49 -16.23
N THR A 70 19.79 -45.73 -16.12
CA THR A 70 19.07 -46.51 -17.14
C THR A 70 17.74 -45.85 -17.54
N PRO A 71 17.32 -45.90 -18.82
CA PRO A 71 16.04 -45.34 -19.26
C PRO A 71 14.98 -46.44 -19.36
N ASP A 72 13.92 -46.38 -18.55
CA ASP A 72 12.68 -47.11 -18.82
C ASP A 72 11.61 -46.17 -19.36
N ALA A 73 11.20 -46.49 -20.58
CA ALA A 73 10.07 -45.92 -21.28
C ALA A 73 8.79 -46.60 -20.77
N GLU A 74 7.74 -45.81 -20.47
CA GLU A 74 6.38 -46.33 -20.64
C GLU A 74 5.37 -45.23 -20.95
N ASN A 75 4.77 -45.40 -22.13
CA ASN A 75 3.67 -44.63 -22.69
C ASN A 75 2.41 -44.77 -21.83
N ARG A 76 1.82 -43.64 -21.39
CA ARG A 76 0.39 -43.60 -21.07
C ARG A 76 -0.32 -42.45 -21.77
N THR A 77 -1.02 -42.83 -22.82
CA THR A 77 -2.02 -42.07 -23.56
C THR A 77 -3.27 -41.85 -22.71
N LEU A 78 -3.45 -40.64 -22.17
CA LEU A 78 -4.70 -40.24 -21.54
C LEU A 78 -5.69 -39.73 -22.60
N LYS A 79 -6.63 -40.61 -22.95
CA LYS A 79 -7.84 -40.34 -23.72
C LYS A 79 -8.67 -39.25 -23.04
N ARG A 80 -8.79 -38.11 -23.70
CA ARG A 80 -9.70 -37.00 -23.35
C ARG A 80 -11.14 -37.41 -23.69
N LYS A 81 -11.94 -37.79 -22.68
CA LYS A 81 -13.39 -37.92 -22.81
C LYS A 81 -14.00 -36.52 -22.95
N ARG A 82 -14.49 -36.19 -24.15
CA ARG A 82 -15.44 -35.10 -24.40
C ARG A 82 -16.83 -35.65 -24.07
N SER A 83 -17.48 -35.10 -23.05
CA SER A 83 -18.92 -35.27 -22.84
C SER A 83 -19.63 -34.11 -23.55
N ALA A 84 -20.36 -34.47 -24.59
CA ALA A 84 -21.35 -33.63 -25.25
C ALA A 84 -22.60 -33.56 -24.37
N SER A 85 -23.15 -32.37 -24.19
CA SER A 85 -24.53 -32.17 -23.77
C SER A 85 -25.33 -31.70 -24.98
N ASP A 86 -26.23 -32.57 -25.45
CA ASP A 86 -27.31 -32.23 -26.37
C ASP A 86 -28.36 -31.34 -25.68
N PRO A 87 -28.98 -30.39 -26.41
CA PRO A 87 -30.21 -29.75 -26.00
C PRO A 87 -31.41 -30.36 -26.73
N THR A 88 -32.27 -31.05 -25.99
CA THR A 88 -33.64 -31.38 -26.40
C THR A 88 -34.60 -30.66 -25.45
N ASN A 89 -35.36 -29.67 -25.94
CA ASN A 89 -36.80 -29.86 -26.01
C ASN A 89 -37.49 -28.79 -26.88
N ASN A 90 -38.35 -29.30 -27.75
CA ASN A 90 -39.31 -28.60 -28.57
C ASN A 90 -40.51 -28.14 -27.72
N GLY A 91 -41.29 -27.18 -28.22
CA GLY A 91 -42.66 -27.02 -27.74
C GLY A 91 -43.38 -25.71 -28.05
N VAL A 92 -43.78 -25.54 -29.32
CA VAL A 92 -45.18 -25.26 -29.74
C VAL A 92 -45.92 -24.06 -29.08
N VAL A 93 -46.33 -23.07 -29.89
CA VAL A 93 -47.72 -22.82 -30.32
C VAL A 93 -47.70 -21.67 -31.36
N GLU A 94 -47.92 -22.01 -32.62
CA GLU A 94 -48.43 -21.10 -33.65
C GLU A 94 -49.95 -21.01 -33.52
N THR A 95 -50.51 -19.80 -33.53
CA THR A 95 -51.94 -19.61 -33.81
C THR A 95 -52.13 -18.57 -34.93
N LYS A 96 -52.60 -19.09 -36.06
CA LYS A 96 -53.39 -18.41 -37.10
C LYS A 96 -54.44 -17.47 -36.48
N LYS A 97 -54.63 -16.28 -37.07
CA LYS A 97 -55.75 -16.00 -37.99
C LYS A 97 -55.69 -14.58 -38.54
N ARG A 98 -56.07 -14.47 -39.81
CA ARG A 98 -55.95 -13.31 -40.70
C ARG A 98 -57.36 -12.76 -40.98
N GLY A 99 -57.54 -11.46 -40.77
CA GLY A 99 -58.59 -10.58 -41.33
C GLY A 99 -59.97 -10.57 -40.62
N PRO A 100 -60.84 -9.57 -40.89
CA PRO A 100 -60.68 -8.45 -41.83
C PRO A 100 -61.13 -7.07 -41.29
N GLU A 101 -61.12 -6.09 -42.20
CA GLU A 101 -61.98 -4.89 -42.27
C GLU A 101 -61.51 -3.50 -41.80
N ARG A 102 -61.69 -2.59 -42.76
CA ARG A 102 -61.57 -1.14 -42.71
C ARG A 102 -62.73 -0.58 -41.89
N GLY A 103 -62.44 0.38 -41.01
CA GLY A 103 -63.45 1.19 -40.34
C GLY A 103 -62.88 2.54 -39.95
N HIS A 104 -63.49 3.60 -40.46
CA HIS A 104 -63.14 5.00 -40.30
C HIS A 104 -63.31 5.55 -38.87
N SER A 105 -62.58 6.64 -38.63
CA SER A 105 -62.92 7.81 -37.80
C SER A 105 -62.83 7.71 -36.28
N GLY A 106 -62.15 8.68 -35.69
CA GLY A 106 -62.17 8.94 -34.25
C GLY A 106 -60.92 9.65 -33.73
N LYS A 107 -60.79 10.95 -34.00
CA LYS A 107 -59.85 11.83 -33.28
C LYS A 107 -60.14 11.74 -31.78
N LYS A 108 -59.26 11.09 -31.01
CA LYS A 108 -59.09 11.35 -29.58
C LYS A 108 -57.60 11.44 -29.29
N SER A 109 -57.18 12.64 -28.92
CA SER A 109 -55.84 12.95 -28.42
C SER A 109 -55.62 12.20 -27.11
N SER A 110 -55.14 10.96 -27.24
CA SER A 110 -54.52 10.22 -26.15
C SER A 110 -53.21 10.91 -25.85
N VAL A 111 -53.19 11.72 -24.79
CA VAL A 111 -51.97 12.11 -24.08
C VAL A 111 -51.30 10.79 -23.70
N ARG A 112 -50.30 10.38 -24.50
CA ARG A 112 -49.44 9.26 -24.15
C ARG A 112 -48.65 9.73 -22.95
N ASP A 113 -49.04 9.26 -21.78
CA ASP A 113 -48.19 9.27 -20.60
C ASP A 113 -46.80 8.79 -21.04
N LYS A 114 -45.81 9.68 -20.96
CA LYS A 114 -44.42 9.31 -21.18
C LYS A 114 -44.16 8.10 -20.26
N PRO A 115 -43.70 6.96 -20.79
CA PRO A 115 -43.40 5.81 -19.94
C PRO A 115 -42.48 6.31 -18.83
N ILE A 116 -42.97 6.22 -17.59
CA ILE A 116 -42.19 6.53 -16.39
C ILE A 116 -40.97 5.61 -16.49
N GLU A 117 -39.86 6.19 -16.93
CA GLU A 117 -38.58 5.51 -17.08
C GLU A 117 -38.24 5.03 -15.67
N LYS A 118 -38.42 3.73 -15.44
CA LYS A 118 -38.12 3.11 -14.16
C LYS A 118 -36.65 3.38 -13.91
N ALA A 119 -36.36 4.34 -13.02
CA ALA A 119 -35.01 4.68 -12.64
C ALA A 119 -34.32 3.39 -12.19
N ILE A 120 -33.40 2.89 -13.01
CA ILE A 120 -32.63 1.71 -12.69
C ILE A 120 -31.75 2.12 -11.51
N THR A 121 -32.10 1.64 -10.31
CA THR A 121 -31.28 1.86 -9.12
C THR A 121 -29.93 1.21 -9.38
N LEU A 122 -28.89 2.03 -9.44
CA LEU A 122 -27.52 1.55 -9.57
C LEU A 122 -27.21 0.60 -8.41
N PRO A 123 -26.44 -0.49 -8.66
CA PRO A 123 -26.01 -1.37 -7.58
C PRO A 123 -25.26 -0.55 -6.53
N GLN A 124 -25.49 -0.85 -5.25
CA GLN A 124 -24.79 -0.20 -4.15
C GLN A 124 -23.63 -1.07 -3.66
N PRO A 125 -22.48 -0.47 -3.30
CA PRO A 125 -21.36 -1.22 -2.80
C PRO A 125 -21.69 -1.83 -1.44
N LYS A 126 -21.15 -3.01 -1.17
CA LYS A 126 -21.33 -3.70 0.10
C LYS A 126 -20.45 -3.07 1.18
N TRP A 127 -21.08 -2.33 2.07
CA TRP A 127 -20.43 -1.76 3.26
C TRP A 127 -20.34 -2.83 4.36
N ILE A 128 -19.15 -3.39 4.56
CA ILE A 128 -18.92 -4.44 5.56
C ILE A 128 -18.38 -3.78 6.83
N PRO A 129 -19.17 -3.73 7.93
CA PRO A 129 -18.69 -3.18 9.18
C PRO A 129 -17.58 -4.08 9.73
N ILE A 130 -16.48 -3.47 10.16
CA ILE A 130 -15.40 -4.19 10.82
C ILE A 130 -15.79 -4.33 12.28
N PRO A 131 -15.83 -5.56 12.85
CA PRO A 131 -16.24 -5.79 14.23
C PRO A 131 -15.11 -5.34 15.17
N THR A 132 -15.06 -4.04 15.44
CA THR A 132 -14.08 -3.43 16.32
C THR A 132 -14.72 -2.38 17.21
N ASP A 133 -14.30 -2.37 18.47
CA ASP A 133 -14.61 -1.38 19.49
C ASP A 133 -13.59 -0.23 19.52
N ILE A 134 -12.55 -0.31 18.68
CA ILE A 134 -11.44 0.64 18.67
C ILE A 134 -11.91 1.99 18.11
N SER A 135 -11.59 3.05 18.85
CA SER A 135 -11.87 4.42 18.42
C SER A 135 -11.10 4.80 17.15
N TYR A 136 -11.56 5.85 16.47
CA TYR A 136 -10.85 6.42 15.32
C TYR A 136 -9.42 6.84 15.68
N ASP A 137 -9.24 7.60 16.76
CA ASP A 137 -7.92 8.12 17.16
C ASP A 137 -6.95 6.99 17.50
N GLU A 138 -7.41 5.98 18.23
CA GLU A 138 -6.61 4.80 18.53
C GLU A 138 -6.22 4.04 17.26
N THR A 139 -7.14 3.89 16.30
CA THR A 139 -6.83 3.31 14.99
C THR A 139 -5.75 4.10 14.27
N MET A 140 -5.88 5.43 14.21
CA MET A 140 -4.91 6.29 13.52
C MET A 140 -3.52 6.17 14.14
N HIS A 141 -3.42 6.16 15.47
CA HIS A 141 -2.17 5.92 16.19
C HIS A 141 -1.58 4.53 15.90
N ARG A 142 -2.40 3.46 15.87
CA ARG A 142 -1.94 2.11 15.52
C ARG A 142 -1.41 2.06 14.08
N MET A 143 -2.12 2.69 13.14
CA MET A 143 -1.71 2.81 11.74
C MET A 143 -0.38 3.54 11.63
N GLN A 144 -0.24 4.70 12.27
CA GLN A 144 0.99 5.50 12.27
C GLN A 144 2.17 4.73 12.84
N LEU A 145 2.01 4.09 14.01
CA LEU A 145 3.05 3.31 14.65
C LEU A 145 3.50 2.16 13.76
N ARG A 146 2.55 1.36 13.26
CA ARG A 146 2.84 0.21 12.40
C ARG A 146 3.58 0.64 11.14
N GLU A 147 3.16 1.73 10.53
CA GLU A 147 3.76 2.26 9.31
C GLU A 147 5.19 2.76 9.52
N PHE A 148 5.42 3.47 10.63
CA PHE A 148 6.77 3.85 11.04
C PHE A 148 7.67 2.62 11.20
N LEU A 149 7.23 1.64 12.00
CA LEU A 149 8.03 0.45 12.30
C LEU A 149 8.29 -0.41 11.05
N ALA A 150 7.31 -0.54 10.15
CA ALA A 150 7.46 -1.29 8.90
C ALA A 150 8.40 -0.59 7.91
N ARG A 151 8.42 0.75 7.90
CA ARG A 151 9.33 1.53 7.04
C ARG A 151 10.77 1.44 7.54
N PHE A 152 10.99 1.64 8.84
CA PHE A 152 12.32 1.70 9.44
C PHE A 152 12.79 0.38 10.06
N GLN A 153 12.10 -0.72 9.74
CA GLN A 153 12.47 -2.08 10.15
C GLN A 153 13.96 -2.39 9.88
N PRO A 154 14.56 -2.02 8.73
CA PRO A 154 15.99 -2.30 8.48
C PRO A 154 16.93 -1.57 9.44
N LEU A 155 16.59 -0.36 9.88
CA LEU A 155 17.37 0.41 10.85
C LEU A 155 17.24 -0.16 12.26
N MET A 156 16.04 -0.59 12.62
CA MET A 156 15.66 -1.04 13.96
C MET A 156 15.93 -2.52 14.22
N LYS A 157 16.15 -3.32 13.16
CA LYS A 157 16.28 -4.79 13.22
C LYS A 157 15.09 -5.47 13.93
N LEU A 158 13.90 -4.89 13.80
CA LEU A 158 12.68 -5.43 14.41
C LEU A 158 12.20 -6.66 13.61
N SER A 159 11.92 -7.78 14.30
CA SER A 159 11.40 -8.99 13.65
C SER A 159 10.02 -8.77 13.05
N GLN A 160 9.75 -9.41 11.90
CA GLN A 160 8.48 -9.33 11.18
C GLN A 160 7.28 -9.76 12.05
N ILE A 161 7.48 -10.72 12.95
CA ILE A 161 6.41 -11.25 13.82
C ILE A 161 5.75 -10.15 14.67
N HIS A 162 6.53 -9.14 15.10
CA HIS A 162 6.02 -8.02 15.89
C HIS A 162 5.19 -7.05 15.03
N LEU A 163 5.59 -6.84 13.77
CA LEU A 163 4.81 -6.04 12.82
C LEU A 163 3.49 -6.72 12.46
N ASP A 164 3.51 -8.03 12.26
CA ASP A 164 2.31 -8.82 11.97
C ASP A 164 1.34 -8.79 13.16
N THR A 165 1.88 -8.84 14.39
CA THR A 165 1.09 -8.70 15.63
C THR A 165 0.44 -7.32 15.72
N LEU A 166 1.19 -6.24 15.48
CA LEU A 166 0.66 -4.87 15.49
C LEU A 166 -0.34 -4.58 14.35
N SER A 167 -0.33 -5.42 13.30
CA SER A 167 -1.26 -5.29 12.18
C SER A 167 -2.65 -5.88 12.50
N ARG A 168 -2.84 -6.51 13.67
CA ARG A 168 -4.12 -7.09 14.08
C ARG A 168 -5.12 -6.01 14.54
N MET A 169 -6.32 -6.05 13.96
CA MET A 169 -7.49 -5.24 14.26
C MET A 169 -8.44 -5.86 15.27
N SER A 170 -8.68 -7.16 15.16
CA SER A 170 -9.72 -7.87 15.91
C SER A 170 -9.36 -8.15 17.37
N ALA A 171 -8.13 -7.88 17.77
CA ALA A 171 -7.71 -8.09 19.14
C ALA A 171 -8.51 -7.14 20.06
N PRO A 172 -9.06 -7.64 21.18
CA PRO A 172 -9.83 -6.85 22.14
C PRO A 172 -9.11 -5.56 22.53
N MET A 173 -9.89 -4.52 22.87
CA MET A 173 -9.39 -3.21 23.26
C MET A 173 -8.13 -3.30 24.13
N ARG A 174 -7.06 -2.64 23.68
CA ARG A 174 -5.77 -2.46 24.38
C ARG A 174 -4.97 -3.74 24.73
N ARG A 175 -5.46 -4.95 24.46
CA ARG A 175 -4.66 -6.21 24.55
C ARG A 175 -3.91 -6.58 23.27
N TYR A 176 -4.11 -5.81 22.21
CA TYR A 176 -3.49 -6.04 20.89
C TYR A 176 -1.96 -5.91 20.84
N ILE A 177 -1.32 -5.35 21.87
CA ILE A 177 0.15 -5.34 22.01
C ILE A 177 0.54 -6.32 23.12
N PRO A 178 0.92 -7.56 22.79
CA PRO A 178 1.48 -8.49 23.75
C PRO A 178 2.74 -7.92 24.40
N LYS A 179 3.01 -8.31 25.66
CA LYS A 179 4.17 -7.86 26.45
C LYS A 179 5.50 -8.06 25.69
N ALA A 180 5.64 -9.19 24.99
CA ALA A 180 6.82 -9.49 24.17
C ALA A 180 7.01 -8.48 23.01
N THR A 181 5.91 -8.16 22.30
CA THR A 181 5.92 -7.18 21.21
C THR A 181 6.16 -5.76 21.74
N LEU A 182 5.53 -5.37 22.84
CA LEU A 182 5.78 -4.07 23.49
C LEU A 182 7.26 -3.91 23.82
N LYS A 183 7.86 -4.90 24.47
CA LYS A 183 9.28 -4.88 24.84
C LYS A 183 10.18 -4.73 23.60
N ALA A 184 9.94 -5.54 22.57
CA ALA A 184 10.76 -5.50 21.35
C ALA A 184 10.68 -4.14 20.65
N VAL A 185 9.49 -3.56 20.55
CA VAL A 185 9.26 -2.26 19.92
C VAL A 185 9.89 -1.13 20.74
N LEU A 186 9.71 -1.12 22.07
CA LEU A 186 10.33 -0.12 22.95
C LEU A 186 11.86 -0.15 22.86
N LEU A 187 12.46 -1.34 22.93
CA LEU A 187 13.91 -1.48 22.80
C LEU A 187 14.40 -0.94 21.46
N ALA A 188 13.69 -1.27 20.37
CA ALA A 188 14.08 -0.83 19.05
C ALA A 188 13.94 0.70 18.87
N LEU A 189 12.87 1.32 19.38
CA LEU A 189 12.65 2.77 19.29
C LEU A 189 13.67 3.55 20.12
N VAL A 190 13.91 3.14 21.37
CA VAL A 190 14.86 3.82 22.26
C VAL A 190 16.30 3.64 21.75
N ASP A 191 16.65 2.48 21.19
CA ASP A 191 17.97 2.24 20.56
C ASP A 191 18.16 3.14 19.34
N LEU A 192 17.14 3.27 18.48
CA LEU A 192 17.15 4.17 17.33
C LEU A 192 17.34 5.63 17.74
N LEU A 193 16.64 6.09 18.78
CA LEU A 193 16.82 7.44 19.35
C LEU A 193 18.24 7.61 19.92
N SER A 194 18.76 6.59 20.60
CA SER A 194 20.09 6.62 21.22
C SER A 194 21.22 6.78 20.20
N ALA A 195 21.05 6.26 18.98
CA ALA A 195 22.09 6.25 17.95
C ALA A 195 22.54 7.67 17.57
N ASP A 196 21.59 8.60 17.46
CA ASP A 196 21.86 9.99 17.06
C ASP A 196 21.76 11.01 18.20
N ALA A 197 21.38 10.56 19.40
CA ALA A 197 21.21 11.45 20.54
C ALA A 197 22.52 12.12 21.01
N ALA A 198 22.38 13.35 21.53
CA ALA A 198 23.44 14.04 22.25
C ALA A 198 23.89 13.25 23.50
N PRO A 199 25.12 13.44 24.02
CA PRO A 199 25.68 12.57 25.07
C PRO A 199 24.80 12.39 26.31
N LYS A 200 24.17 13.48 26.80
CA LYS A 200 23.27 13.44 27.97
C LYS A 200 22.03 12.56 27.72
N ILE A 201 21.35 12.79 26.59
CA ILE A 201 20.15 12.03 26.21
C ILE A 201 20.53 10.57 25.93
N ARG A 202 21.66 10.34 25.25
CA ARG A 202 22.18 8.99 24.98
C ARG A 202 22.40 8.20 26.26
N GLN A 203 22.97 8.81 27.31
CA GLN A 203 23.13 8.16 28.60
C GLN A 203 21.76 7.76 29.20
N GLY A 204 20.77 8.64 29.14
CA GLY A 204 19.39 8.34 29.53
C GLY A 204 18.82 7.16 28.73
N CYS A 205 18.94 7.17 27.40
CA CYS A 205 18.48 6.05 26.56
C CYS A 205 19.15 4.73 26.95
N GLN A 206 20.46 4.72 27.21
CA GLN A 206 21.18 3.50 27.58
C GLN A 206 20.74 2.96 28.95
N ALA A 207 20.49 3.84 29.93
CA ALA A 207 19.92 3.45 31.20
C ALA A 207 18.52 2.83 31.01
N THR A 208 17.64 3.51 30.28
CA THR A 208 16.28 3.04 29.98
C THR A 208 16.28 1.70 29.25
N LEU A 209 17.14 1.52 28.24
CA LEU A 209 17.31 0.24 27.54
C LEU A 209 17.69 -0.89 28.49
N GLN A 210 18.61 -0.62 29.43
CA GLN A 210 19.03 -1.61 30.41
C GLN A 210 17.88 -2.01 31.33
N TYR A 211 17.10 -1.06 31.84
CA TYR A 211 15.94 -1.34 32.67
C TYR A 211 14.85 -2.11 31.91
N ILE A 212 14.49 -1.72 30.69
CA ILE A 212 13.48 -2.42 29.88
C ILE A 212 13.92 -3.86 29.56
N ARG A 213 15.22 -4.10 29.30
CA ARG A 213 15.75 -5.46 29.11
C ARG A 213 15.52 -6.31 30.37
N ASN A 214 15.77 -5.74 31.54
CA ASN A 214 15.69 -6.40 32.84
C ASN A 214 14.27 -6.56 33.38
N ALA A 215 13.29 -5.78 32.89
CA ALA A 215 11.90 -5.84 33.32
C ALA A 215 11.20 -7.18 33.02
N LYS A 216 11.76 -8.03 32.14
CA LYS A 216 11.18 -9.35 31.76
C LYS A 216 9.70 -9.30 31.34
N GLY A 217 9.24 -8.18 30.80
CA GLY A 217 7.85 -7.98 30.39
C GLY A 217 6.91 -7.46 31.48
N ASP A 218 7.44 -7.14 32.66
CA ASP A 218 6.68 -6.43 33.70
C ASP A 218 6.38 -4.99 33.25
N LEU A 219 5.10 -4.65 33.19
CA LEU A 219 4.63 -3.36 32.70
C LEU A 219 4.95 -2.23 33.68
N ALA A 220 4.85 -2.49 35.00
CA ALA A 220 5.16 -1.50 36.03
C ALA A 220 6.64 -1.09 35.97
N THR A 221 7.56 -2.06 36.00
CA THR A 221 9.00 -1.77 35.86
C THR A 221 9.32 -1.09 34.52
N THR A 222 8.62 -1.46 33.43
CA THR A 222 8.80 -0.81 32.13
C THR A 222 8.36 0.65 32.15
N TRP A 223 7.23 0.94 32.80
CA TRP A 223 6.76 2.31 32.98
C TRP A 223 7.67 3.13 33.88
N ASP A 224 8.14 2.58 35.00
CA ASP A 224 9.09 3.27 35.89
C ASP A 224 10.32 3.74 35.12
N ALA A 225 10.88 2.87 34.27
CA ALA A 225 12.03 3.18 33.43
C ALA A 225 11.73 4.29 32.39
N LEU A 226 10.52 4.31 31.83
CA LEU A 226 10.07 5.34 30.89
C LEU A 226 9.73 6.65 31.61
N SER A 227 9.19 6.61 32.82
CA SER A 227 8.91 7.79 33.64
C SER A 227 10.22 8.49 34.03
N GLU A 228 11.24 7.75 34.44
CA GLU A 228 12.57 8.31 34.67
C GLU A 228 13.17 8.90 33.37
N PHE A 229 12.99 8.21 32.24
CA PHE A 229 13.41 8.71 30.94
C PHE A 229 12.70 10.01 30.55
N ARG A 230 11.40 10.13 30.84
CA ARG A 230 10.61 11.34 30.66
C ARG A 230 11.19 12.50 31.45
N GLN A 231 11.42 12.29 32.74
CA GLN A 231 11.93 13.33 33.64
C GLN A 231 13.32 13.81 33.23
N THR A 232 14.17 12.93 32.72
CA THR A 232 15.58 13.23 32.41
C THR A 232 15.81 13.75 30.99
N CYS A 233 15.05 13.25 30.01
CA CYS A 233 15.32 13.46 28.59
C CYS A 233 14.18 14.15 27.83
N TYR A 234 12.92 13.83 28.13
CA TYR A 234 11.77 14.24 27.32
C TYR A 234 10.53 14.54 28.19
N SER A 235 10.41 15.77 28.70
CA SER A 235 9.30 16.18 29.58
C SER A 235 7.91 15.96 28.97
N ASP A 236 7.82 16.08 27.65
CA ASP A 236 6.58 16.07 26.88
C ASP A 236 6.08 14.65 26.56
N MET A 237 6.82 13.61 26.97
CA MET A 237 6.38 12.23 26.74
C MET A 237 5.04 11.97 27.46
N PRO A 238 4.03 11.41 26.78
CA PRO A 238 2.72 11.18 27.39
C PRO A 238 2.78 10.13 28.50
N ASN A 239 1.75 10.13 29.36
CA ASN A 239 1.52 9.04 30.32
C ASN A 239 0.87 7.83 29.60
N PRO A 240 0.94 6.62 30.18
CA PRO A 240 0.17 5.48 29.71
C PRO A 240 -1.32 5.78 29.85
N ASP A 241 -2.12 5.25 28.93
CA ASP A 241 -3.56 5.40 28.99
C ASP A 241 -4.15 4.68 30.23
N TYR A 242 -5.19 5.25 30.83
CA TYR A 242 -5.91 4.62 31.95
C TYR A 242 -6.48 3.25 31.56
N PRO A 243 -6.60 2.26 32.46
CA PRO A 243 -7.27 1.00 32.12
C PRO A 243 -8.73 1.23 31.72
N PRO A 244 -9.31 0.41 30.82
CA PRO A 244 -10.73 0.50 30.51
C PRO A 244 -11.57 0.26 31.78
N THR A 245 -12.54 1.13 32.05
CA THR A 245 -13.38 1.10 33.25
C THR A 245 -14.32 -0.11 33.31
N ASN A 246 -14.53 -0.83 32.19
CA ASN A 246 -15.68 -1.71 32.02
C ASN A 246 -15.37 -3.20 31.76
N ASP A 247 -14.10 -3.63 31.71
CA ASP A 247 -13.72 -4.99 31.30
C ASP A 247 -13.31 -5.91 32.47
N ILE A 248 -13.84 -5.67 33.66
CA ILE A 248 -13.69 -6.57 34.82
C ILE A 248 -14.79 -7.64 34.75
N THR A 249 -14.87 -8.39 33.66
CA THR A 249 -15.34 -9.77 33.74
C THR A 249 -14.10 -10.64 33.74
N ALA A 250 -13.67 -10.95 34.96
CA ALA A 250 -12.50 -11.74 35.31
C ALA A 250 -12.67 -13.22 34.97
N ASP A 251 -13.14 -13.54 33.77
CA ASP A 251 -13.12 -14.92 33.26
C ASP A 251 -11.81 -15.12 32.50
N ASP A 252 -10.80 -15.54 33.28
CA ASP A 252 -9.90 -16.63 32.95
C ASP A 252 -9.42 -16.72 31.49
N GLU A 253 -8.76 -15.68 31.00
CA GLU A 253 -7.82 -15.85 29.90
C GLU A 253 -6.54 -16.45 30.47
N SER A 254 -6.52 -17.77 30.58
CA SER A 254 -5.29 -18.54 30.68
C SER A 254 -4.36 -18.07 29.57
N GLU A 255 -3.37 -17.24 29.90
CA GLU A 255 -2.26 -16.92 29.00
C GLU A 255 -1.73 -18.28 28.51
N ASP A 256 -1.96 -18.57 27.23
CA ASP A 256 -1.45 -19.73 26.51
C ASP A 256 0.07 -19.77 26.71
N SER A 257 0.49 -20.50 27.75
CA SER A 257 1.87 -20.70 28.15
C SER A 257 2.55 -21.73 27.23
N GLY A 258 2.23 -21.69 25.94
CA GLY A 258 2.82 -22.51 24.88
C GLY A 258 4.19 -22.01 24.41
N GLU A 259 4.72 -20.93 24.97
CA GLU A 259 6.15 -20.62 24.84
C GLU A 259 6.93 -21.51 25.81
N GLU A 260 7.31 -22.69 25.29
CA GLU A 260 8.23 -23.67 25.83
C GLU A 260 9.58 -23.02 26.21
N GLN A 261 9.60 -22.30 27.33
CA GLN A 261 10.83 -21.97 28.03
C GLN A 261 11.37 -23.27 28.62
N VAL A 262 12.19 -23.95 27.83
CA VAL A 262 13.13 -24.98 28.26
C VAL A 262 13.80 -24.49 29.55
N ARG A 263 13.32 -24.99 30.69
CA ARG A 263 13.86 -24.73 32.01
C ARG A 263 15.24 -25.35 32.10
N VAL A 264 16.26 -24.62 31.66
CA VAL A 264 17.64 -24.92 32.04
C VAL A 264 17.82 -24.45 33.49
N THR A 265 17.71 -25.37 34.43
CA THR A 265 18.07 -25.17 35.84
C THR A 265 19.59 -24.93 35.98
N ARG A 266 20.05 -23.69 35.78
CA ARG A 266 21.40 -23.27 36.18
C ARG A 266 21.34 -22.43 37.45
N ARG A 267 21.54 -23.12 38.58
CA ARG A 267 21.61 -22.62 39.96
C ARG A 267 22.92 -21.86 40.26
N ALA A 268 23.37 -21.00 39.36
CA ALA A 268 24.66 -20.30 39.47
C ALA A 268 24.55 -18.83 39.06
N SER A 269 23.78 -18.01 39.80
CA SER A 269 23.71 -16.55 39.57
C SER A 269 23.22 -15.76 40.80
N ARG A 270 23.63 -16.13 42.02
CA ARG A 270 23.37 -15.27 43.21
C ARG A 270 24.40 -14.15 43.39
N LEU A 271 25.57 -14.23 42.78
CA LEU A 271 26.63 -13.21 42.92
C LEU A 271 26.57 -12.06 41.89
N ALA A 272 25.84 -12.21 40.78
CA ALA A 272 25.69 -11.16 39.76
C ALA A 272 24.61 -10.10 40.10
N ARG A 273 23.87 -10.27 41.19
CA ARG A 273 22.80 -9.34 41.61
C ARG A 273 23.32 -8.11 42.36
N ALA A 274 24.55 -8.13 42.86
CA ALA A 274 25.15 -7.01 43.61
C ALA A 274 25.65 -5.86 42.71
N ALA A 275 25.73 -6.05 41.40
CA ALA A 275 26.13 -5.03 40.43
C ALA A 275 24.95 -4.49 39.60
N GLN A 276 23.71 -4.88 39.92
CA GLN A 276 22.54 -4.29 39.29
C GLN A 276 22.33 -2.89 39.89
N PRO A 277 22.11 -1.85 39.06
CA PRO A 277 21.74 -0.54 39.57
C PRO A 277 20.47 -0.70 40.42
N SER A 278 20.46 -0.05 41.58
CA SER A 278 19.29 -0.01 42.46
C SER A 278 18.06 0.39 41.63
N PRO A 279 16.91 -0.29 41.81
CA PRO A 279 15.70 0.15 41.14
C PRO A 279 15.43 1.61 41.52
N PRO A 280 14.98 2.44 40.56
CA PRO A 280 14.67 3.83 40.84
C PRO A 280 13.71 3.93 42.04
N PRO A 281 13.85 4.95 42.89
CA PRO A 281 12.95 5.15 44.01
C PRO A 281 11.51 5.20 43.48
N LYS A 282 10.63 4.39 44.07
CA LYS A 282 9.19 4.43 43.78
C LYS A 282 8.68 5.79 44.22
N ASP A 283 8.65 6.75 43.30
CA ASP A 283 7.87 7.96 43.52
C ASP A 283 6.41 7.54 43.71
N ASN A 284 5.70 8.23 44.59
CA ASN A 284 4.24 8.10 44.81
C ASN A 284 3.42 8.57 43.58
N SER A 285 4.01 8.47 42.40
CA SER A 285 3.55 8.94 41.10
C SER A 285 2.47 8.00 40.57
N LEU A 286 1.26 8.17 41.13
CA LEU A 286 -0.01 7.63 40.64
C LEU A 286 -0.03 6.10 40.50
N ASP A 287 -0.88 5.43 41.25
CA ASP A 287 -1.21 4.00 41.06
C ASP A 287 -1.88 3.78 39.70
N TYR A 288 -1.10 3.90 38.61
CA TYR A 288 -1.53 3.53 37.27
C TYR A 288 -1.62 2.01 37.27
N GLN A 289 -2.84 1.50 37.27
CA GLN A 289 -3.08 0.08 37.06
C GLN A 289 -2.77 -0.24 35.58
N LEU A 290 -1.55 -0.70 35.34
CA LEU A 290 -1.09 -1.15 34.03
C LEU A 290 -1.52 -2.61 33.84
N VAL A 291 -2.54 -2.80 33.01
CA VAL A 291 -3.18 -4.09 32.73
C VAL A 291 -2.61 -4.70 31.45
N CYS A 292 -2.33 -3.89 30.43
CA CYS A 292 -2.02 -4.38 29.09
C CYS A 292 -1.06 -3.48 28.32
N GLY A 293 -0.38 -4.03 27.30
CA GLY A 293 0.60 -3.30 26.52
C GLY A 293 0.01 -2.19 25.65
N GLY A 294 -1.28 -2.24 25.30
CA GLY A 294 -1.93 -1.18 24.52
C GLY A 294 -2.00 0.17 25.23
N GLN A 295 -1.91 0.20 26.57
CA GLN A 295 -1.83 1.46 27.33
C GLN A 295 -0.56 2.27 27.01
N PHE A 296 0.45 1.65 26.39
CA PHE A 296 1.68 2.32 25.98
C PHE A 296 1.61 2.90 24.56
N LEU A 297 0.48 2.78 23.84
CA LEU A 297 0.37 3.21 22.45
C LEU A 297 0.78 4.69 22.25
N SER A 298 0.26 5.60 23.09
CA SER A 298 0.60 7.03 23.03
C SER A 298 2.10 7.28 23.18
N ILE A 299 2.75 6.56 24.09
CA ILE A 299 4.21 6.61 24.29
C ILE A 299 4.95 6.08 23.05
N LEU A 300 4.51 4.95 22.48
CA LEU A 300 5.13 4.37 21.29
C LEU A 300 5.05 5.30 20.08
N VAL A 301 3.89 5.93 19.87
CA VAL A 301 3.69 6.92 18.79
C VAL A 301 4.59 8.13 19.02
N PHE A 302 4.64 8.66 20.24
CA PHE A 302 5.52 9.78 20.59
C PHE A 302 6.99 9.46 20.31
N LEU A 303 7.47 8.28 20.71
CA LEU A 303 8.86 7.86 20.43
C LEU A 303 9.13 7.70 18.94
N ALA A 304 8.16 7.20 18.17
CA ALA A 304 8.27 7.11 16.71
C ALA A 304 8.33 8.51 16.06
N GLU A 305 7.54 9.48 16.55
CA GLU A 305 7.58 10.87 16.09
C GLU A 305 8.90 11.56 16.42
N LEU A 306 9.44 11.33 17.61
CA LEU A 306 10.79 11.77 17.96
C LEU A 306 11.84 11.14 17.03
N ALA A 307 11.70 9.85 16.72
CA ALA A 307 12.62 9.15 15.84
C ALA A 307 12.60 9.71 14.41
N LEU A 308 11.46 10.19 13.91
CA LEU A 308 11.39 10.91 12.62
C LEU A 308 12.28 12.16 12.56
N GLN A 309 12.61 12.74 13.72
CA GLN A 309 13.48 13.92 13.79
C GLN A 309 14.97 13.56 13.82
N THR A 310 15.34 12.28 13.94
CA THR A 310 16.76 11.91 14.06
C THR A 310 17.49 11.97 12.71
N PRO A 311 18.77 12.38 12.70
CA PRO A 311 19.62 12.39 11.51
C PRO A 311 19.61 11.09 10.70
N SER A 312 19.69 9.92 11.35
CA SER A 312 19.73 8.63 10.66
C SER A 312 18.42 8.32 9.94
N VAL A 313 17.28 8.60 10.57
CA VAL A 313 15.96 8.42 9.95
C VAL A 313 15.75 9.41 8.81
N ARG A 314 16.13 10.69 8.99
CA ARG A 314 16.07 11.69 7.91
C ARG A 314 16.96 11.32 6.73
N ALA A 315 18.17 10.83 6.99
CA ALA A 315 19.07 10.35 5.94
C ALA A 315 18.48 9.15 5.20
N ASP A 316 17.86 8.19 5.90
CA ASP A 316 17.17 7.05 5.26
C ASP A 316 15.97 7.51 4.42
N ILE A 317 15.18 8.47 4.90
CA ILE A 317 14.09 9.10 4.13
C ILE A 317 14.63 9.72 2.85
N ASP A 318 15.71 10.51 2.93
CA ASP A 318 16.33 11.17 1.78
C ASP A 318 16.95 10.17 0.80
N VAL A 319 17.63 9.15 1.31
CA VAL A 319 18.25 8.08 0.52
C VAL A 319 17.17 7.24 -0.15
N GLY A 320 16.11 6.86 0.56
CA GLY A 320 14.98 6.15 -0.01
C GLY A 320 14.28 6.99 -1.08
N LEU A 321 14.02 8.26 -0.80
CA LEU A 321 13.40 9.17 -1.76
C LEU A 321 14.28 9.36 -2.99
N ARG A 322 15.60 9.51 -2.87
CA ARG A 322 16.49 9.68 -4.04
C ARG A 322 16.71 8.35 -4.76
N ASN A 323 17.24 7.34 -4.08
CA ASN A 323 17.72 6.12 -4.74
C ASN A 323 16.58 5.22 -5.20
N LEU A 324 15.58 4.97 -4.34
CA LEU A 324 14.51 4.04 -4.70
C LEU A 324 13.53 4.68 -5.68
N SER A 325 13.19 5.97 -5.54
CA SER A 325 12.30 6.62 -6.51
C SER A 325 12.95 6.72 -7.90
N ILE A 326 14.25 7.06 -7.97
CA ILE A 326 14.99 7.10 -9.23
C ILE A 326 15.11 5.71 -9.83
N ALA A 327 15.42 4.68 -9.02
CA ALA A 327 15.51 3.30 -9.51
C ALA A 327 14.16 2.76 -10.00
N ALA A 328 13.07 3.02 -9.25
CA ALA A 328 11.71 2.66 -9.63
C ALA A 328 11.30 3.38 -10.93
N GLN A 329 11.58 4.68 -11.04
CA GLN A 329 11.29 5.46 -12.24
C GLN A 329 12.08 4.97 -13.44
N LYS A 330 13.38 4.70 -13.26
CA LYS A 330 14.23 4.14 -14.33
C LYS A 330 13.69 2.79 -14.78
N THR A 331 13.38 1.88 -13.84
CA THR A 331 12.81 0.56 -14.15
C THR A 331 11.48 0.68 -14.88
N TYR A 332 10.58 1.54 -14.42
CA TYR A 332 9.30 1.81 -15.06
C TYR A 332 9.45 2.35 -16.48
N THR A 333 10.27 3.40 -16.66
CA THR A 333 10.49 4.01 -17.97
C THR A 333 11.11 3.05 -18.98
N THR A 334 12.08 2.24 -18.57
CA THR A 334 12.68 1.20 -19.42
C THR A 334 11.65 0.16 -19.83
N LYS A 335 10.94 -0.46 -18.87
CA LYS A 335 9.92 -1.49 -19.17
C LYS A 335 8.77 -0.94 -20.01
N LEU A 336 8.37 0.32 -19.75
CA LEU A 336 7.34 0.98 -20.53
C LEU A 336 7.81 1.24 -21.97
N ALA A 337 9.07 1.62 -22.17
CA ALA A 337 9.64 1.82 -23.49
C ALA A 337 9.74 0.50 -24.27
N GLU A 338 10.19 -0.57 -23.61
CA GLU A 338 10.23 -1.94 -24.17
C GLU A 338 8.83 -2.39 -24.62
N GLU A 339 7.83 -2.23 -23.74
CA GLU A 339 6.45 -2.59 -24.04
C GLU A 339 5.85 -1.74 -25.17
N LYS A 340 6.15 -0.44 -25.22
CA LYS A 340 5.74 0.45 -26.32
C LYS A 340 6.40 0.05 -27.64
N SER A 341 7.67 -0.31 -27.63
CA SER A 341 8.38 -0.81 -28.82
C SER A 341 7.75 -2.10 -29.32
N ARG A 342 7.56 -3.08 -28.42
CA ARG A 342 6.88 -4.36 -28.73
C ARG A 342 5.50 -4.13 -29.35
N TRP A 343 4.70 -3.25 -28.75
CA TRP A 343 3.36 -2.94 -29.27
C TRP A 343 3.41 -2.24 -30.63
N SER A 344 4.35 -1.31 -30.83
CA SER A 344 4.54 -0.64 -32.12
C SER A 344 4.83 -1.63 -33.24
N ASP A 345 5.77 -2.56 -33.03
CA ASP A 345 6.14 -3.59 -34.01
C ASP A 345 4.95 -4.51 -34.31
N GLN A 346 4.24 -4.95 -33.26
CA GLN A 346 3.06 -5.80 -33.40
C GLN A 346 1.93 -5.08 -34.15
N ARG A 347 1.71 -3.79 -33.85
CA ARG A 347 0.71 -2.96 -34.52
C ARG A 347 1.05 -2.72 -35.99
N GLN A 348 2.33 -2.53 -36.31
CA GLN A 348 2.80 -2.40 -37.68
C GLN A 348 2.55 -3.71 -38.45
N ASN A 349 2.86 -4.86 -37.86
CA ASN A 349 2.60 -6.17 -38.45
C ASN A 349 1.10 -6.38 -38.76
N PHE A 350 0.20 -6.04 -37.83
CA PHE A 350 -1.24 -6.08 -38.08
C PHE A 350 -1.66 -5.14 -39.22
N THR A 351 -1.05 -3.97 -39.31
CA THR A 351 -1.36 -2.97 -40.34
C THR A 351 -0.94 -3.47 -41.72
N THR A 352 0.28 -4.00 -41.86
CA THR A 352 0.78 -4.59 -43.11
C THR A 352 -0.06 -5.79 -43.56
N MET A 353 -0.39 -6.71 -42.65
CA MET A 353 -1.23 -7.87 -42.97
C MET A 353 -2.66 -7.47 -43.38
N LEU A 354 -3.25 -6.47 -42.72
CA LEU A 354 -4.57 -5.95 -43.10
C LEU A 354 -4.54 -5.30 -44.50
N ALA A 355 -3.52 -4.50 -44.80
CA ALA A 355 -3.36 -3.88 -46.12
C ALA A 355 -3.19 -4.94 -47.22
N ALA A 356 -2.39 -5.98 -46.98
CA ALA A 356 -2.23 -7.10 -47.92
C ALA A 356 -3.54 -7.83 -48.17
N LEU A 357 -4.30 -8.19 -47.11
CA LEU A 357 -5.60 -8.85 -47.26
C LEU A 357 -6.65 -7.96 -47.95
N GLN A 358 -6.61 -6.64 -47.73
CA GLN A 358 -7.48 -5.69 -48.43
C GLN A 358 -7.15 -5.61 -49.92
N SER A 359 -5.87 -5.62 -50.29
CA SER A 359 -5.44 -5.69 -51.69
C SER A 359 -5.91 -6.99 -52.34
N THR A 360 -5.71 -8.14 -51.70
CA THR A 360 -6.19 -9.45 -52.19
C THR A 360 -7.70 -9.46 -52.36
N ARG A 361 -8.45 -8.94 -51.38
CA ARG A 361 -9.91 -8.84 -51.46
C ARG A 361 -10.35 -7.98 -52.65
N SER A 362 -9.66 -6.88 -52.93
CA SER A 362 -9.99 -5.99 -54.04
C SER A 362 -9.79 -6.72 -55.38
N LYS A 363 -8.68 -7.45 -55.54
CA LYS A 363 -8.41 -8.29 -56.71
C LYS A 363 -9.45 -9.42 -56.88
N GLU A 364 -9.86 -10.06 -55.79
CA GLU A 364 -10.92 -11.09 -55.81
C GLU A 364 -12.27 -10.51 -56.28
N VAL A 365 -12.62 -9.30 -55.82
CA VAL A 365 -13.85 -8.61 -56.22
C VAL A 365 -13.79 -8.21 -57.70
N GLU A 366 -12.66 -7.68 -58.16
CA GLU A 366 -12.44 -7.35 -59.57
C GLU A 366 -12.56 -8.59 -60.47
N ALA A 367 -11.94 -9.71 -60.07
CA ALA A 367 -12.02 -10.97 -60.80
C ALA A 367 -13.45 -11.55 -60.83
N ALA A 368 -14.17 -11.51 -59.71
CA ALA A 368 -15.56 -11.97 -59.65
C ALA A 368 -16.49 -11.10 -60.52
N ASN A 369 -16.29 -9.78 -60.51
CA ASN A 369 -17.00 -8.84 -61.37
C ASN A 369 -16.72 -9.12 -62.85
N ALA A 370 -15.46 -9.36 -63.23
CA ALA A 370 -15.09 -9.73 -64.60
C ALA A 370 -15.73 -11.04 -65.06
N GLN A 371 -15.99 -11.98 -64.15
CA GLN A 371 -16.64 -13.26 -64.43
C GLN A 371 -18.17 -13.23 -64.29
N GLY A 372 -18.78 -12.08 -63.98
CA GLY A 372 -20.23 -11.98 -63.77
C GLY A 372 -20.76 -12.78 -62.58
N THR A 373 -19.90 -13.19 -61.64
CA THR A 373 -20.28 -13.98 -60.47
C THR A 373 -20.35 -13.10 -59.22
N HIS A 374 -21.42 -13.25 -58.43
CA HIS A 374 -21.52 -12.55 -57.15
C HIS A 374 -20.66 -13.26 -56.08
N ALA A 375 -19.61 -12.57 -55.61
CA ALA A 375 -18.74 -13.05 -54.54
C ALA A 375 -19.45 -13.08 -53.17
N ARG A 376 -20.25 -14.12 -52.91
CA ARG A 376 -20.92 -14.31 -51.62
C ARG A 376 -19.95 -14.97 -50.62
N GLY A 377 -19.30 -14.13 -49.80
CA GLY A 377 -18.54 -14.59 -48.62
C GLY A 377 -17.12 -15.07 -48.90
N SER A 378 -16.28 -14.21 -49.51
CA SER A 378 -14.86 -14.54 -49.74
C SER A 378 -14.12 -14.92 -48.44
N SER A 379 -13.31 -15.99 -48.52
CA SER A 379 -12.41 -16.45 -47.44
C SER A 379 -11.54 -15.31 -46.90
N THR A 380 -11.12 -14.37 -47.75
CA THR A 380 -10.34 -13.19 -47.37
C THR A 380 -11.11 -12.24 -46.45
N THR A 381 -12.44 -12.14 -46.61
CA THR A 381 -13.29 -11.35 -45.70
C THR A 381 -13.31 -11.96 -44.29
N ALA A 382 -13.37 -13.30 -44.18
CA ALA A 382 -13.28 -13.99 -42.90
C ALA A 382 -11.92 -13.76 -42.22
N LYS A 383 -10.81 -13.88 -42.98
CA LYS A 383 -9.45 -13.61 -42.50
C LYS A 383 -9.27 -12.17 -42.00
N ILE A 384 -9.84 -11.18 -42.70
CA ILE A 384 -9.83 -9.77 -42.25
C ILE A 384 -10.56 -9.62 -40.91
N LYS A 385 -11.74 -10.23 -40.76
CA LYS A 385 -12.52 -10.17 -39.51
C LYS A 385 -11.75 -10.81 -38.35
N GLU A 386 -11.13 -11.97 -38.58
CA GLU A 386 -10.31 -12.66 -37.60
C GLU A 386 -9.09 -11.81 -37.19
N LEU A 387 -8.38 -11.23 -38.16
CA LEU A 387 -7.20 -10.40 -37.90
C LEU A 387 -7.56 -9.13 -37.10
N LYS A 388 -8.70 -8.50 -37.39
CA LYS A 388 -9.23 -7.37 -36.60
C LYS A 388 -9.54 -7.79 -35.16
N SER A 389 -10.11 -8.97 -34.96
CA SER A 389 -10.36 -9.52 -33.62
C SER A 389 -9.05 -9.75 -32.86
N LYS A 390 -8.06 -10.39 -33.50
CA LYS A 390 -6.71 -10.62 -32.93
C LYS A 390 -6.03 -9.30 -32.54
N ARG A 391 -6.12 -8.27 -33.39
CA ARG A 391 -5.59 -6.93 -33.08
C ARG A 391 -6.26 -6.31 -31.85
N LYS A 392 -7.59 -6.42 -31.74
CA LYS A 392 -8.35 -5.89 -30.58
C LYS A 392 -7.93 -6.57 -29.28
N ILE A 393 -7.74 -7.89 -29.30
CA ILE A 393 -7.26 -8.66 -28.14
C ILE A 393 -5.84 -8.20 -27.76
N ALA A 394 -4.93 -8.08 -28.73
CA ALA A 394 -3.56 -7.65 -28.48
C ALA A 394 -3.45 -6.22 -27.95
N GLU A 395 -4.27 -5.28 -28.45
CA GLU A 395 -4.35 -3.92 -27.89
C GLU A 395 -4.83 -3.94 -26.44
N SER A 396 -5.85 -4.75 -26.12
CA SER A 396 -6.33 -4.88 -24.73
C SER A 396 -5.27 -5.46 -23.78
N ASP A 397 -4.42 -6.36 -24.30
CA ASP A 397 -3.30 -6.94 -23.56
C ASP A 397 -2.17 -5.92 -23.34
N HIS A 398 -1.81 -5.15 -24.37
CA HIS A 398 -0.89 -4.02 -24.24
C HIS A 398 -1.34 -3.03 -23.15
N GLN A 399 -2.60 -2.60 -23.20
CA GLN A 399 -3.16 -1.70 -22.19
C GLN A 399 -3.10 -2.29 -20.78
N ARG A 400 -3.35 -3.59 -20.64
CA ARG A 400 -3.22 -4.31 -19.36
C ARG A 400 -1.79 -4.29 -18.85
N ILE A 401 -0.81 -4.57 -19.70
CA ILE A 401 0.62 -4.56 -19.33
C ILE A 401 1.05 -3.15 -18.91
N VAL A 402 0.68 -2.12 -19.68
CA VAL A 402 0.99 -0.72 -19.33
C VAL A 402 0.40 -0.33 -17.98
N ARG A 403 -0.87 -0.70 -17.71
CA ARG A 403 -1.50 -0.47 -16.40
C ARG A 403 -0.77 -1.21 -15.29
N LYS A 404 -0.43 -2.49 -15.49
CA LYS A 404 0.34 -3.29 -14.53
C LYS A 404 1.68 -2.63 -14.21
N LEU A 405 2.43 -2.19 -15.22
CA LEU A 405 3.69 -1.46 -15.03
C LEU A 405 3.48 -0.18 -14.21
N SER A 406 2.41 0.58 -14.49
CA SER A 406 2.08 1.78 -13.73
C SER A 406 1.72 1.47 -12.27
N ILE A 407 0.97 0.40 -12.01
CA ILE A 407 0.61 -0.04 -10.67
C ILE A 407 1.88 -0.46 -9.92
N THR A 408 2.72 -1.32 -10.52
CA THR A 408 4.01 -1.73 -9.92
C THR A 408 4.89 -0.53 -9.58
N TYR A 409 5.02 0.43 -10.49
CA TYR A 409 5.77 1.67 -10.23
C TYR A 409 5.19 2.45 -9.04
N ASN A 410 3.87 2.63 -8.99
CA ASN A 410 3.22 3.31 -7.87
C ASN A 410 3.39 2.55 -6.55
N LEU A 411 3.39 1.21 -6.55
CA LEU A 411 3.68 0.41 -5.36
C LEU A 411 5.12 0.57 -4.90
N GLU A 412 6.08 0.56 -5.83
CA GLU A 412 7.49 0.81 -5.52
C GLU A 412 7.68 2.22 -4.95
N LEU A 413 7.04 3.24 -5.53
CA LEU A 413 7.03 4.59 -4.96
C LEU A 413 6.38 4.64 -3.58
N ARG A 414 5.26 3.92 -3.37
CA ARG A 414 4.60 3.84 -2.05
C ARG A 414 5.45 3.09 -1.03
N ALA A 415 6.30 2.16 -1.44
CA ALA A 415 7.28 1.55 -0.53
C ALA A 415 8.30 2.58 -0.03
N CYS A 416 8.50 3.68 -0.78
CA CYS A 416 9.35 4.82 -0.44
C CYS A 416 8.62 5.94 0.32
N ALA A 417 7.30 6.07 0.13
CA ALA A 417 6.43 7.01 0.85
C ALA A 417 5.88 6.38 2.15
N GLY A 418 5.35 7.19 3.07
CA GLY A 418 4.67 6.67 4.27
C GLY A 418 3.54 5.74 3.83
N ARG A 419 3.55 4.48 4.30
CA ARG A 419 2.82 3.40 3.63
C ARG A 419 1.37 3.20 4.14
N GLY A 420 0.90 4.12 4.99
CA GLY A 420 -0.52 4.37 5.25
C GLY A 420 -0.97 5.53 4.38
N SER A 421 -1.63 5.24 3.27
CA SER A 421 -2.13 6.28 2.37
C SER A 421 -3.55 6.62 2.77
N TYR A 422 -3.74 7.80 3.35
CA TYR A 422 -5.03 8.47 3.25
C TYR A 422 -5.32 8.65 1.76
N LEU A 423 -6.34 7.96 1.25
CA LEU A 423 -6.71 7.97 -0.15
C LEU A 423 -7.53 9.23 -0.50
N GLY A 424 -8.16 9.83 0.51
CA GLY A 424 -9.00 11.02 0.38
C GLY A 424 -10.25 10.93 1.25
N SER A 425 -11.04 12.00 1.21
CA SER A 425 -12.39 12.05 1.76
C SER A 425 -13.41 12.21 0.66
N ASP A 426 -14.59 11.65 0.86
CA ASP A 426 -15.73 11.94 0.00
C ASP A 426 -16.53 13.17 0.50
N PRO A 427 -17.55 13.62 -0.27
CA PRO A 427 -18.37 14.77 0.12
C PRO A 427 -19.13 14.60 1.45
N SER A 428 -19.32 13.37 1.91
CA SER A 428 -19.96 13.07 3.20
C SER A 428 -18.98 13.11 4.37
N GLY A 429 -17.70 13.46 4.13
CA GLY A 429 -16.65 13.48 5.13
C GLY A 429 -16.13 12.10 5.51
N ARG A 430 -16.48 11.03 4.77
CA ARG A 430 -15.94 9.70 5.00
C ARG A 430 -14.50 9.64 4.52
N GLN A 431 -13.63 9.12 5.36
CA GLN A 431 -12.19 9.07 5.11
C GLN A 431 -11.77 7.67 4.70
N TYR A 432 -11.07 7.56 3.58
CA TYR A 432 -10.62 6.29 3.02
C TYR A 432 -9.13 6.12 3.21
N PHE A 433 -8.73 4.93 3.67
CA PHE A 433 -7.35 4.60 3.94
C PHE A 433 -6.99 3.26 3.30
N ALA A 434 -5.75 3.18 2.83
CA ALA A 434 -5.13 1.91 2.49
C ALA A 434 -3.82 1.76 3.23
N LEU A 435 -3.68 0.66 3.97
CA LEU A 435 -2.44 0.31 4.64
C LEU A 435 -1.59 -0.60 3.76
N SER A 436 -0.27 -0.48 3.92
CA SER A 436 0.65 -1.34 3.19
C SER A 436 0.50 -2.78 3.65
N LEU A 437 0.65 -3.67 2.69
CA LEU A 437 0.04 -4.99 2.68
C LEU A 437 0.54 -5.94 3.77
N ALA A 438 -0.36 -6.78 4.27
CA ALA A 438 -0.02 -7.93 5.11
C ALA A 438 0.70 -8.98 4.27
N PRO A 439 1.47 -9.87 4.92
CA PRO A 439 1.99 -11.09 4.30
C PRO A 439 0.91 -11.83 3.50
N ARG A 440 1.31 -12.53 2.43
CA ARG A 440 0.41 -13.29 1.55
C ARG A 440 -0.44 -14.35 2.27
N SER A 441 -0.08 -14.73 3.50
CA SER A 441 -0.70 -15.82 4.27
C SER A 441 -2.10 -15.53 4.83
N ALA A 442 -2.59 -14.27 4.80
CA ALA A 442 -3.91 -13.93 5.35
C ALA A 442 -5.08 -14.21 4.38
N HIS A 443 -5.11 -15.39 3.74
CA HIS A 443 -6.28 -15.88 2.99
C HIS A 443 -7.29 -16.62 3.90
N SER A 444 -7.23 -16.39 5.22
CA SER A 444 -8.19 -16.97 6.15
C SER A 444 -9.54 -16.24 6.10
N ASP A 445 -10.60 -16.93 6.52
CA ASP A 445 -11.95 -16.38 6.77
C ASP A 445 -11.95 -15.14 7.68
N ASN A 446 -10.82 -14.91 8.35
CA ASN A 446 -10.51 -13.85 9.29
C ASN A 446 -9.79 -12.65 8.65
N ARG A 447 -10.03 -12.36 7.36
CA ARG A 447 -9.34 -11.26 6.65
C ARG A 447 -9.53 -9.88 7.30
N TRP A 448 -10.64 -9.66 7.99
CA TRP A 448 -10.96 -8.42 8.73
C TRP A 448 -10.13 -8.24 10.00
N GLU A 449 -9.38 -9.27 10.41
CA GLU A 449 -8.48 -9.19 11.54
C GLU A 449 -7.21 -8.39 11.23
N TYR A 450 -6.89 -8.09 9.98
CA TYR A 450 -5.65 -7.42 9.61
C TYR A 450 -5.91 -6.16 8.80
N TRP A 451 -5.41 -5.04 9.30
CA TRP A 451 -5.45 -3.70 8.70
C TRP A 451 -5.07 -3.63 7.21
N SER A 452 -4.22 -4.55 6.77
CA SER A 452 -3.48 -4.45 5.54
C SER A 452 -4.01 -5.34 4.40
N THR A 453 -5.25 -5.80 4.50
CA THR A 453 -5.89 -6.70 3.52
C THR A 453 -7.09 -6.06 2.80
N PHE A 454 -7.48 -4.83 3.14
CA PHE A 454 -8.62 -4.11 2.57
C PHE A 454 -8.42 -2.59 2.61
N VAL A 455 -9.29 -1.85 1.91
CA VAL A 455 -9.45 -0.40 2.11
C VAL A 455 -10.35 -0.20 3.32
N SER A 456 -9.87 0.54 4.31
CA SER A 456 -10.68 0.93 5.47
C SER A 456 -11.32 2.29 5.22
N CYS A 457 -12.57 2.45 5.64
CA CYS A 457 -13.31 3.70 5.57
C CYS A 457 -13.86 4.03 6.95
N TRP A 458 -13.59 5.23 7.43
CA TRP A 458 -14.20 5.76 8.64
C TRP A 458 -15.28 6.79 8.29
N GLY A 459 -16.45 6.66 8.92
CA GLY A 459 -17.51 7.67 8.88
C GLY A 459 -18.90 7.07 9.02
N ALA A 460 -19.92 7.91 9.02
CA ALA A 460 -21.30 7.45 9.07
C ALA A 460 -21.69 6.73 7.77
N LYS A 461 -22.46 5.65 7.87
CA LYS A 461 -23.16 5.12 6.71
C LYS A 461 -24.14 6.16 6.17
N ALA A 462 -24.49 6.07 4.89
CA ALA A 462 -25.59 6.85 4.31
C ALA A 462 -26.90 6.72 5.12
N ASP A 463 -27.06 5.60 5.85
CA ASP A 463 -28.23 5.27 6.66
C ASP A 463 -28.28 5.99 8.02
N GLY A 464 -27.30 6.86 8.35
CA GLY A 464 -27.28 7.65 9.59
C GLY A 464 -26.82 6.90 10.85
N MET A 465 -26.22 5.71 10.70
CA MET A 465 -25.62 4.95 11.79
C MET A 465 -24.40 5.68 12.39
N GLN A 466 -24.06 5.36 13.66
CA GLN A 466 -22.85 5.87 14.31
C GLN A 466 -21.61 5.61 13.44
N PRO A 467 -20.62 6.53 13.42
CA PRO A 467 -19.39 6.34 12.69
C PRO A 467 -18.72 5.03 13.10
N CYS A 468 -18.43 4.17 12.13
CA CYS A 468 -17.66 2.96 12.37
C CYS A 468 -16.68 2.71 11.22
N TRP A 469 -15.83 1.71 11.40
CA TRP A 469 -14.91 1.28 10.37
C TRP A 469 -15.60 0.32 9.40
N TYR A 470 -15.50 0.63 8.11
CA TYR A 470 -15.94 -0.24 7.03
C TYR A 470 -14.75 -0.76 6.25
N GLY A 471 -14.87 -1.97 5.72
CA GLY A 471 -13.84 -2.60 4.92
C GLY A 471 -14.31 -2.92 3.50
N PHE A 472 -13.46 -2.65 2.51
CA PHE A 472 -13.65 -3.01 1.11
C PHE A 472 -12.51 -3.87 0.60
N ASP A 473 -12.86 -5.09 0.21
CA ASP A 473 -11.93 -6.19 0.09
C ASP A 473 -12.05 -6.90 -1.27
N ASN A 474 -13.12 -6.59 -2.01
CA ASN A 474 -13.41 -7.02 -3.35
C ASN A 474 -13.11 -5.88 -4.35
N PRO A 475 -12.25 -6.09 -5.35
CA PRO A 475 -11.96 -5.11 -6.40
C PRO A 475 -13.20 -4.56 -7.12
N SER A 476 -14.23 -5.39 -7.31
CA SER A 476 -15.46 -4.99 -8.00
C SER A 476 -16.26 -3.98 -7.17
N GLU A 477 -16.31 -4.17 -5.84
CA GLU A 477 -16.97 -3.25 -4.90
C GLU A 477 -16.26 -1.90 -4.85
N LEU A 478 -14.92 -1.90 -4.88
CA LEU A 478 -14.14 -0.66 -4.94
C LEU A 478 -14.36 0.13 -6.24
N ARG A 479 -14.48 -0.55 -7.38
CA ARG A 479 -14.79 0.10 -8.66
C ARG A 479 -16.21 0.67 -8.66
N LEU A 480 -17.15 -0.07 -8.08
CA LEU A 480 -18.52 0.41 -7.92
C LEU A 480 -18.57 1.65 -7.03
N LEU A 481 -17.88 1.62 -5.89
CA LEU A 481 -17.73 2.77 -5.00
C LEU A 481 -17.12 3.97 -5.73
N ALA A 482 -16.03 3.76 -6.47
CA ALA A 482 -15.40 4.81 -7.26
C ALA A 482 -16.37 5.44 -8.28
N GLY A 483 -17.15 4.64 -9.00
CA GLY A 483 -18.15 5.13 -9.95
C GLY A 483 -19.30 5.91 -9.28
N ILE A 484 -19.75 5.48 -8.10
CA ILE A 484 -20.77 6.23 -7.33
C ILE A 484 -20.20 7.57 -6.86
N LEU A 485 -18.96 7.60 -6.37
CA LEU A 485 -18.30 8.82 -5.96
C LEU A 485 -18.18 9.79 -7.15
N GLU A 486 -17.72 9.30 -8.30
CA GLU A 486 -17.62 10.08 -9.54
C GLU A 486 -18.97 10.72 -9.93
N HIS A 487 -20.06 9.94 -9.95
CA HIS A 487 -21.40 10.46 -10.27
C HIS A 487 -21.95 11.44 -9.23
N SER A 488 -21.71 11.20 -7.93
CA SER A 488 -22.14 12.12 -6.88
C SER A 488 -21.46 13.49 -7.00
N MET A 489 -20.28 13.52 -7.62
CA MET A 489 -19.45 14.71 -7.76
C MET A 489 -19.80 15.53 -8.99
N GLU A 490 -20.30 14.91 -10.06
CA GLU A 490 -20.85 15.61 -11.24
C GLU A 490 -22.09 16.45 -10.89
N GLN A 491 -22.81 16.09 -9.83
CA GLN A 491 -24.00 16.81 -9.37
C GLN A 491 -23.67 17.99 -8.44
N GLY A 492 -22.43 18.08 -7.93
CA GLY A 492 -21.99 19.11 -6.99
C GLY A 492 -21.09 20.17 -7.64
N SER A 493 -21.47 21.45 -7.57
CA SER A 493 -20.84 22.61 -8.24
C SER A 493 -19.42 23.01 -7.77
N THR A 494 -18.65 22.09 -7.19
CA THR A 494 -17.41 22.40 -6.45
C THR A 494 -16.17 21.90 -7.25
N PRO A 495 -15.04 22.63 -7.26
CA PRO A 495 -14.03 22.57 -8.33
C PRO A 495 -13.35 21.20 -8.53
N ALA A 496 -13.14 20.84 -9.79
CA ALA A 496 -12.83 19.47 -10.25
C ALA A 496 -11.45 18.91 -9.87
N LYS A 497 -10.47 19.73 -9.46
CA LYS A 497 -9.05 19.30 -9.45
C LYS A 497 -8.63 18.37 -8.30
N GLU A 498 -9.17 18.56 -7.09
CA GLU A 498 -8.78 17.75 -5.91
C GLU A 498 -9.60 16.46 -5.80
N LYS A 499 -10.77 16.52 -6.41
CA LYS A 499 -11.85 15.56 -6.45
C LYS A 499 -11.52 14.27 -7.22
N ASP A 500 -10.79 14.38 -8.32
CA ASP A 500 -10.36 13.22 -9.12
C ASP A 500 -9.37 12.30 -8.39
N SER A 501 -8.75 12.77 -7.30
CA SER A 501 -7.67 12.06 -6.62
C SER A 501 -8.15 10.79 -5.90
N LEU A 502 -9.29 10.86 -5.20
CA LEU A 502 -9.81 9.71 -4.44
C LEU A 502 -10.29 8.59 -5.37
N THR A 503 -11.14 8.92 -6.36
CA THR A 503 -11.66 7.98 -7.35
C THR A 503 -10.51 7.26 -8.06
N LYS A 504 -9.51 8.01 -8.53
CA LYS A 504 -8.31 7.44 -9.16
C LYS A 504 -7.53 6.54 -8.20
N SER A 505 -7.39 6.94 -6.94
CA SER A 505 -6.68 6.14 -5.93
C SER A 505 -7.40 4.82 -5.60
N LEU A 506 -8.72 4.84 -5.51
CA LEU A 506 -9.55 3.64 -5.32
C LEU A 506 -9.45 2.69 -6.52
N LEU A 507 -9.49 3.21 -7.75
CA LEU A 507 -9.33 2.39 -8.96
C LEU A 507 -7.94 1.76 -9.04
N ILE A 508 -6.88 2.52 -8.75
CA ILE A 508 -5.51 2.00 -8.67
C ILE A 508 -5.41 0.88 -7.62
N TYR A 509 -6.04 1.06 -6.46
CA TYR A 509 -6.04 0.04 -5.41
C TYR A 509 -6.87 -1.18 -5.78
N ALA A 510 -8.01 -1.02 -6.45
CA ALA A 510 -8.83 -2.12 -6.94
C ALA A 510 -8.07 -2.99 -7.95
N ASP A 511 -7.39 -2.36 -8.92
CA ASP A 511 -6.55 -3.08 -9.88
C ASP A 511 -5.39 -3.80 -9.18
N PHE A 512 -4.80 -3.16 -8.18
CA PHE A 512 -3.77 -3.76 -7.35
C PHE A 512 -4.28 -5.03 -6.61
N LEU A 513 -5.45 -4.96 -5.98
CA LEU A 513 -6.05 -6.12 -5.32
C LEU A 513 -6.36 -7.24 -6.32
N ASP A 514 -6.85 -6.91 -7.52
CA ASP A 514 -7.10 -7.88 -8.59
C ASP A 514 -5.84 -8.64 -8.99
N ASP A 515 -4.72 -7.92 -9.15
CA ASP A 515 -3.44 -8.53 -9.48
C ASP A 515 -2.93 -9.42 -8.34
N ARG A 516 -3.19 -9.06 -7.09
CA ARG A 516 -2.82 -9.89 -5.93
C ARG A 516 -3.69 -11.14 -5.80
N ILE A 517 -5.00 -11.06 -6.05
CA ILE A 517 -5.89 -12.22 -5.97
C ILE A 517 -5.54 -13.26 -7.05
N LYS A 518 -4.99 -12.80 -8.19
CA LYS A 518 -4.61 -13.66 -9.32
C LYS A 518 -3.21 -14.30 -9.20
N ASN A 519 -2.32 -13.80 -8.34
CA ASN A 519 -0.90 -14.21 -8.24
C ASN A 519 -0.46 -14.52 -6.81
#